data_AF-A0A2T7BIT1-F1
#
_entry.id   AF-A0A2T7BIT1-F1
#
_cell.length_a   1.000
_cell.length_b   1.000
_cell.length_c   1.000
_cell.angle_alpha   90.00
_cell.angle_beta   90.00
_cell.angle_gamma   90.00
#
_symmetry.space_group_name_H-M   'P 1'
#
loop_
_entity.id
_entity.type
_entity.pdbx_description
1 polymer ?
#
loop_
_entity_poly.entity_id
_entity_poly.type
_entity_poly.pdbx_seq_one_letter_code
_entity_poly.pdbx_strand_id
1 'polypeptide(L)'
;MNITDTLWGTGEHLDALQMGVRSFVTFFVSLALLRLGGMRIFGKKSAQDMIITILFGAVLARGVVGASPYWPTVVAAAVMVLGNRVLA
;
A
#
# COMPACT_ATOMS: atom_id res chain seq x y z
N MET A 1 25.78 -11.62 5.62
CA MET A 1 24.47 -11.42 4.97
C MET A 1 23.44 -11.28 6.07
N ASN A 2 22.84 -10.10 6.22
CA ASN A 2 21.76 -9.93 7.20
C ASN A 2 20.50 -10.61 6.65
N ILE A 3 19.82 -11.35 7.52
CA ILE A 3 18.51 -11.98 7.29
C ILE A 3 17.47 -11.00 6.71
N THR A 4 17.60 -9.71 7.02
CA THR A 4 16.75 -8.63 6.49
C THR A 4 16.94 -8.41 4.99
N ASP A 5 18.17 -8.54 4.48
CA ASP A 5 18.48 -8.28 3.07
C ASP A 5 17.97 -9.43 2.18
N THR A 6 18.03 -10.66 2.69
CA THR A 6 17.47 -11.84 2.03
C THR A 6 15.94 -11.84 2.01
N LEU A 7 15.30 -11.42 3.12
CA LEU A 7 13.84 -11.45 3.24
C LEU A 7 13.14 -10.25 2.58
N TRP A 8 13.74 -9.05 2.65
CA TRP A 8 13.11 -7.82 2.14
C TRP A 8 13.57 -7.43 0.73
N GLY A 9 14.77 -7.85 0.34
CA GLY A 9 15.41 -7.47 -0.91
C GLY A 9 15.83 -6.01 -0.94
N THR A 10 17.09 -5.76 -1.26
CA THR A 10 17.64 -4.42 -1.52
C THR A 10 18.10 -4.37 -2.98
N GLY A 11 17.29 -3.80 -3.87
CA GLY A 11 17.60 -3.66 -5.30
C GLY A 11 16.36 -3.61 -6.21
N GLU A 12 16.59 -3.37 -7.50
CA GLU A 12 15.53 -3.40 -8.55
C GLU A 12 15.13 -4.82 -8.96
N HIS A 13 16.01 -5.80 -8.75
CA HIS A 13 15.74 -7.20 -9.08
C HIS A 13 15.29 -7.95 -7.83
N LEU A 14 13.99 -8.00 -7.62
CA LEU A 14 13.38 -8.80 -6.56
C LEU A 14 13.11 -10.22 -7.02
N ASP A 15 13.53 -11.17 -6.18
CA ASP A 15 13.19 -12.57 -6.39
C ASP A 15 11.72 -12.84 -5.98
N ALA A 16 11.13 -13.93 -6.47
CA ALA A 16 9.72 -14.25 -6.24
C ALA A 16 9.38 -14.33 -4.73
N LEU A 17 10.32 -14.80 -3.92
CA LEU A 17 10.20 -14.87 -2.46
C LEU A 17 10.13 -13.47 -1.83
N GLN A 18 10.96 -12.53 -2.28
CA GLN A 18 10.99 -11.16 -1.75
C GLN A 18 9.73 -10.38 -2.13
N MET A 19 9.25 -10.53 -3.38
CA MET A 19 7.96 -9.95 -3.80
C MET A 19 6.80 -10.56 -3.02
N GLY A 20 6.84 -11.87 -2.71
CA GLY A 20 5.84 -12.56 -1.91
C GLY A 20 5.76 -12.01 -0.48
N VAL A 21 6.91 -11.86 0.19
CA VAL A 21 6.99 -11.28 1.54
C VAL A 21 6.46 -9.84 1.56
N ARG A 22 6.87 -8.99 0.60
CA ARG A 22 6.36 -7.61 0.50
C ARG A 22 4.87 -7.56 0.22
N SER A 23 4.35 -8.44 -0.63
CA SER A 23 2.91 -8.54 -0.90
C SER A 23 2.15 -8.88 0.38
N PHE A 24 2.64 -9.86 1.13
CA PHE A 24 2.04 -10.29 2.40
C PHE A 24 2.02 -9.14 3.42
N VAL A 25 3.14 -8.44 3.61
CA VAL A 25 3.19 -7.27 4.51
C VAL A 25 2.26 -6.15 4.02
N THR A 26 2.25 -5.87 2.72
CA THR A 26 1.39 -4.84 2.12
C THR A 26 -0.08 -5.15 2.28
N PHE A 27 -0.47 -6.42 2.28
CA PHE A 27 -1.84 -6.84 2.56
C PHE A 27 -2.29 -6.41 3.96
N PHE A 28 -1.49 -6.69 5.00
CA PHE A 28 -1.80 -6.25 6.37
C PHE A 28 -1.75 -4.73 6.52
N VAL A 29 -0.78 -4.06 5.90
CA VAL A 29 -0.72 -2.59 5.86
C VAL A 29 -1.99 -2.03 5.21
N SER A 30 -2.43 -2.62 4.11
CA SER A 30 -3.64 -2.20 3.40
C SER A 30 -4.87 -2.36 4.27
N LEU A 31 -5.01 -3.49 4.97
CA LEU A 31 -6.10 -3.74 5.92
C LEU A 31 -6.09 -2.73 7.07
N ALA A 32 -4.93 -2.41 7.63
CA ALA A 32 -4.80 -1.42 8.69
C ALA A 32 -5.20 -0.02 8.20
N LEU A 33 -4.74 0.39 7.01
CA LEU A 33 -5.13 1.66 6.40
C LEU A 33 -6.64 1.70 6.10
N LEU A 34 -7.23 0.61 5.57
CA LEU A 34 -8.67 0.50 5.37
C LEU A 34 -9.46 0.68 6.68
N ARG A 35 -8.96 0.07 7.75
CA ARG A 35 -9.56 0.18 9.08
C ARG A 35 -9.56 1.62 9.58
N LEU A 36 -8.47 2.36 9.34
CA LEU A 36 -8.33 3.77 9.69
C LEU A 36 -9.22 4.68 8.82
N GLY A 37 -9.33 4.40 7.52
CA GLY A 37 -10.21 5.11 6.59
C GLY A 37 -11.70 4.85 6.83
N GLY A 38 -12.03 3.70 7.43
CA GLY A 38 -13.39 3.26 7.68
C GLY A 38 -14.03 2.57 6.47
N MET A 39 -14.98 1.66 6.72
CA MET A 39 -15.75 0.95 5.67
C MET A 39 -16.48 1.87 4.69
N ARG A 40 -16.61 3.17 5.00
CA ARG A 40 -17.26 4.16 4.14
C ARG A 40 -16.53 4.33 2.80
N ILE A 41 -15.20 4.28 2.77
CA ILE A 41 -14.39 4.47 1.56
C ILE A 41 -14.71 3.41 0.49
N PHE A 42 -15.11 2.22 0.92
CA PHE A 42 -15.45 1.11 0.01
C PHE A 42 -16.96 0.84 -0.06
N GLY A 43 -17.75 1.43 0.85
CA GLY A 43 -19.19 1.20 0.94
C GLY A 43 -20.04 2.29 0.27
N LYS A 44 -19.58 3.54 0.22
CA LYS A 44 -20.26 4.62 -0.51
C LYS A 44 -19.61 4.76 -1.89
N LYS A 45 -20.41 4.60 -2.95
CA LYS A 45 -19.96 4.80 -4.35
C LYS A 45 -19.89 6.29 -4.71
N SER A 46 -19.31 7.12 -3.84
CA SER A 46 -18.99 8.51 -4.21
C SER A 46 -17.87 8.52 -5.24
N ALA A 47 -17.86 9.50 -6.15
CA ALA A 47 -16.79 9.66 -7.13
C ALA A 47 -15.41 9.78 -6.45
N GLN A 48 -15.33 10.46 -5.30
CA GLN A 48 -14.11 10.63 -4.52
C GLN A 48 -13.58 9.30 -3.95
N ASP A 49 -14.47 8.50 -3.37
CA ASP A 49 -14.16 7.18 -2.81
C ASP A 49 -13.60 6.21 -3.88
N MET A 50 -14.15 6.29 -5.09
CA MET A 50 -13.69 5.50 -6.23
C MET A 50 -12.28 5.90 -6.67
N ILE A 51 -12.01 7.21 -6.79
CA ILE A 51 -10.67 7.72 -7.14
C ILE A 51 -9.63 7.23 -6.13
N ILE A 52 -9.95 7.31 -4.83
CA ILE A 52 -9.03 6.90 -3.78
C ILE A 52 -8.81 5.39 -3.79
N THR A 53 -9.86 4.60 -3.99
CA THR A 53 -9.73 3.13 -4.10
C THR A 53 -8.78 2.73 -5.23
N ILE A 54 -8.91 3.36 -6.40
CA ILE A 54 -8.06 3.08 -7.56
C ILE A 54 -6.61 3.54 -7.30
N LEU A 55 -6.43 4.78 -6.83
CA LEU A 55 -5.09 5.33 -6.58
C LEU A 55 -4.36 4.59 -5.47
N PHE A 56 -5.06 4.23 -4.40
CA PHE A 56 -4.51 3.45 -3.29
C PHE A 56 -3.93 2.12 -3.77
N GLY A 57 -4.69 1.36 -4.57
CA GLY A 57 -4.22 0.12 -5.16
C GLY A 57 -3.02 0.32 -6.09
N ALA A 58 -3.06 1.34 -6.94
CA ALA A 58 -1.98 1.65 -7.88
C ALA A 58 -0.66 2.03 -7.17
N VAL A 59 -0.74 2.86 -6.12
CA VAL A 59 0.42 3.32 -5.34
C VAL A 59 1.05 2.16 -4.57
N LEU A 60 0.25 1.34 -3.89
CA LEU A 60 0.76 0.20 -3.10
C LEU A 60 1.35 -0.91 -3.98
N ALA A 61 0.77 -1.16 -5.16
CA ALA A 61 1.32 -2.12 -6.12
C ALA A 61 2.76 -1.79 -6.53
N ARG A 62 3.12 -0.50 -6.64
CA ARG A 62 4.50 -0.08 -6.93
C ARG A 62 5.47 -0.41 -5.80
N GLY A 63 5.03 -0.32 -4.55
CA GLY A 63 5.83 -0.72 -3.38
C GLY A 63 6.09 -2.23 -3.35
N VAL A 64 5.08 -3.03 -3.70
CA VAL A 64 5.19 -4.50 -3.79
C VAL A 64 6.20 -4.92 -4.85
N VAL A 65 6.12 -4.34 -6.05
CA VAL A 65 6.99 -4.69 -7.18
C VAL A 65 8.41 -4.10 -7.04
N GLY A 66 8.62 -3.20 -6.07
CA GLY A 66 9.91 -2.53 -5.85
C GLY A 66 10.23 -1.43 -6.87
N ALA A 67 9.25 -1.04 -7.70
CA ALA A 67 9.37 0.06 -8.65
C ALA A 67 9.42 1.45 -7.97
N SER A 68 9.22 1.50 -6.65
CA SER A 68 9.36 2.69 -5.81
C SER A 68 9.76 2.27 -4.39
N PRO A 69 10.43 3.15 -3.61
CA PRO A 69 10.75 2.86 -2.22
C PRO A 69 9.48 2.53 -1.41
N TYR A 70 9.53 1.45 -0.63
CA TYR A 70 8.35 0.87 0.03
C TYR A 70 7.71 1.79 1.07
N TRP A 71 8.50 2.29 2.04
CA TRP A 71 7.96 3.13 3.11
C TRP A 71 7.36 4.45 2.60
N PRO A 72 7.99 5.17 1.66
CA PRO A 72 7.36 6.33 1.02
C PRO A 72 6.04 6.01 0.29
N THR A 73 5.93 4.85 -0.37
CA THR A 73 4.66 4.45 -1.03
C THR A 73 3.55 4.17 0.00
N VAL A 74 3.89 3.53 1.12
CA VAL A 74 2.93 3.30 2.22
C VAL A 74 2.48 4.63 2.85
N VAL A 75 3.40 5.57 3.09
CA VAL A 75 3.06 6.89 3.63
C VAL A 75 2.18 7.67 2.65
N ALA A 76 2.48 7.65 1.36
CA ALA A 76 1.64 8.28 0.35
C ALA A 76 0.21 7.71 0.33
N ALA A 77 0.08 6.37 0.38
CA ALA A 77 -1.21 5.71 0.48
C ALA A 77 -1.96 6.07 1.77
N ALA A 78 -1.26 6.21 2.90
CA ALA A 78 -1.84 6.64 4.16
C ALA A 78 -2.38 8.08 4.09
N VAL A 79 -1.62 9.00 3.50
CA VAL A 79 -2.06 10.39 3.30
C VAL A 79 -3.33 10.46 2.45
N MET A 80 -3.42 9.65 1.39
CA MET A 80 -4.65 9.56 0.57
C MET A 80 -5.86 9.12 1.38
N VAL A 81 -5.71 8.05 2.19
CA VAL A 81 -6.80 7.51 3.01
C VAL A 81 -7.24 8.50 4.09
N LEU A 82 -6.29 9.17 4.75
CA LEU A 82 -6.57 10.19 5.76
C LEU A 82 -7.23 11.44 5.14
N GLY A 83 -6.76 11.86 3.96
CA GLY A 83 -7.37 12.95 3.20
C GLY A 83 -8.84 12.67 2.88
N ASN A 84 -9.18 11.43 2.51
CA ASN A 84 -10.59 11.04 2.30
C ASN A 84 -11.44 11.26 3.54
N ARG A 85 -10.91 10.87 4.71
CA ARG A 85 -11.63 10.93 5.98
C ARG A 85 -11.90 12.37 6.44
N VAL A 86 -11.04 13.32 6.08
CA VAL A 86 -11.24 14.74 6.42
C VAL A 86 -12.29 15.40 5.52
N LEU A 87 -12.38 14.96 4.26
CA LEU A 87 -13.29 15.55 3.26
C LEU A 87 -14.71 14.94 3.26
N ALA A 88 -14.90 13.75 3.85
CA ALA A 88 -16.13 12.93 3.78
C ALA A 88 -16.91 12.80 5.11
#